data_AF-A0A7V2QVF9-F1
#
_entry.id   AF-A0A7V2QVF9-F1
#
_cell.length_a   1.000
_cell.length_b   1.000
_cell.length_c   1.000
_cell.angle_alpha   90.00
_cell.angle_beta   90.00
_cell.angle_gamma   90.00
#
_symmetry.space_group_name_H-M   'P 1'
#
loop_
_entity.id
_entity.type
_entity.pdbx_description
1 polymer ?
#
loop_
_entity_poly.entity_id
_entity_poly.type
_entity_poly.pdbx_seq_one_letter_code
_entity_poly.pdbx_strand_id
1 'polypeptide(L)'
;MFGKKKEVKKIEGQLWGYMIGTHKVSVDVLQNLRRVERSGEGKIVMIRIFDPSTASEKGETINDYDSLDSHPELILYEGHYEETRGEAMNIYIAEK
;
A
#
# COMPACT_ATOMS: atom_id res chain seq x y z
N MET A 1 -25.18 -6.66 -2.69
CA MET A 1 -23.86 -7.03 -2.12
C MET A 1 -22.90 -5.90 -2.42
N PHE A 2 -22.43 -5.16 -1.42
CA PHE A 2 -21.46 -4.09 -1.63
C PHE A 2 -20.05 -4.69 -1.69
N GLY A 3 -19.62 -5.08 -2.88
CA GLY A 3 -18.22 -5.45 -3.12
C GLY A 3 -17.39 -4.18 -2.99
N LYS A 4 -16.70 -3.97 -1.86
CA LYS A 4 -15.71 -2.90 -1.75
C LYS A 4 -14.68 -3.10 -2.85
N LYS A 5 -14.56 -2.10 -3.72
CA LYS A 5 -13.64 -2.07 -4.85
C LYS A 5 -12.22 -2.37 -4.38
N LYS A 6 -11.70 -3.50 -4.83
CA LYS A 6 -10.30 -3.88 -4.71
C LYS A 6 -9.55 -3.03 -5.74
N GLU A 7 -8.98 -1.92 -5.29
CA GLU A 7 -8.38 -0.92 -6.19
C GLU A 7 -6.97 -0.58 -5.75
N VAL A 8 -6.08 -0.52 -6.74
CA VAL A 8 -4.77 0.09 -6.64
C VAL A 8 -4.96 1.59 -6.43
N LYS A 9 -4.41 2.12 -5.32
CA LYS A 9 -4.54 3.53 -4.93
C LYS A 9 -3.20 4.24 -4.95
N LYS A 10 -3.24 5.56 -5.06
CA LYS A 10 -2.09 6.41 -4.74
C LYS A 10 -1.83 6.40 -3.23
N ILE A 11 -0.60 6.74 -2.87
CA ILE A 11 -0.25 7.06 -1.49
C ILE A 11 -0.60 8.53 -1.26
N GLU A 12 -1.35 8.83 -0.20
CA GLU A 12 -1.85 10.17 0.12
C GLU A 12 -2.13 10.31 1.62
N GLY A 13 -2.47 11.52 2.07
CA GLY A 13 -2.86 11.78 3.46
C GLY A 13 -1.78 11.46 4.49
N GLN A 14 -2.16 10.90 5.64
CA GLN A 14 -1.22 10.59 6.73
C GLN A 14 -0.16 9.55 6.32
N LEU A 15 -0.53 8.60 5.46
CA LEU A 15 0.41 7.61 4.94
C LEU A 15 1.53 8.27 4.13
N TRP A 16 1.20 9.28 3.31
CA TRP A 16 2.20 10.04 2.57
C TRP A 16 3.23 10.70 3.50
N GLY A 17 2.74 11.40 4.52
CA GLY A 17 3.60 12.03 5.54
C GLY A 17 4.46 11.01 6.28
N TYR A 18 3.91 9.84 6.58
CA TYR A 18 4.63 8.74 7.23
C TYR A 18 5.78 8.20 6.37
N MET A 19 5.55 7.95 5.07
CA MET A 19 6.60 7.43 4.19
C MET A 19 7.78 8.39 4.04
N ILE A 20 7.52 9.70 3.97
CA ILE A 20 8.57 10.72 3.91
C ILE A 20 9.26 10.88 5.28
N GLY A 21 8.48 10.96 6.35
CA GLY A 21 8.98 11.24 7.69
C GLY A 21 9.79 10.08 8.28
N THR A 22 9.24 8.87 8.18
CA THR A 22 9.78 7.64 8.80
C THR A 22 10.75 6.92 7.86
N HIS A 23 10.30 6.59 6.65
CA HIS A 23 11.09 5.81 5.68
C HIS A 23 12.01 6.66 4.79
N LYS A 24 11.95 8.00 4.90
CA LYS A 24 12.78 8.93 4.12
C LYS A 24 12.64 8.76 2.60
N VAL A 25 11.50 8.23 2.14
CA VAL A 25 11.22 8.10 0.71
C VAL A 25 11.10 9.50 0.12
N SER A 26 11.78 9.75 -1.01
CA SER A 26 11.67 11.05 -1.68
C SER A 26 10.28 11.24 -2.28
N VAL A 27 9.86 12.50 -2.44
CA VAL A 27 8.58 12.85 -3.06
C VAL A 27 8.49 12.24 -4.47
N ASP A 28 9.55 12.36 -5.27
CA ASP A 28 9.58 11.87 -6.66
C ASP A 28 9.36 10.37 -6.75
N VAL A 29 9.97 9.59 -5.85
CA VAL A 29 9.75 8.14 -5.78
C VAL A 29 8.32 7.86 -5.32
N LEU A 30 7.87 8.51 -4.25
CA LEU A 30 6.57 8.23 -3.63
C LEU A 30 5.37 8.52 -4.55
N GLN A 31 5.49 9.48 -5.47
CA GLN A 31 4.45 9.76 -6.48
C GLN A 31 4.22 8.59 -7.44
N ASN A 32 5.26 7.79 -7.69
CA ASN A 32 5.21 6.66 -8.62
C ASN A 32 4.71 5.37 -7.96
N LEU A 33 4.87 5.25 -6.63
CA LEU A 33 4.41 4.08 -5.89
C LEU A 33 2.88 4.00 -5.80
N ARG A 34 2.37 2.78 -5.64
CA ARG A 34 0.96 2.50 -5.40
C ARG A 34 0.78 1.61 -4.19
N ARG A 35 -0.40 1.73 -3.57
CA ARG A 35 -0.83 0.89 -2.46
C ARG A 35 -2.03 0.05 -2.83
N VAL A 36 -2.08 -1.14 -2.24
CA VAL A 36 -3.26 -1.99 -2.20
C VAL A 36 -3.54 -2.34 -0.75
N GLU A 37 -4.83 -2.46 -0.44
CA GLU A 37 -5.32 -2.58 0.93
C GLU A 37 -6.31 -3.73 1.05
N ARG A 38 -6.35 -4.35 2.22
CA ARG A 38 -7.45 -5.24 2.62
C ARG A 38 -7.82 -5.00 4.08
N SER A 39 -9.06 -5.31 4.43
CA SER A 39 -9.50 -5.27 5.83
C SER A 39 -8.77 -6.34 6.64
N GLY A 40 -8.24 -5.94 7.79
CA GLY A 40 -7.76 -6.83 8.86
C GLY A 40 -8.82 -6.97 9.96
N GLU A 41 -8.38 -7.39 11.15
CA GLU A 41 -9.26 -7.51 12.31
C GLU A 41 -9.62 -6.13 12.90
N GLY A 42 -10.90 -5.94 13.24
CA GLY A 42 -11.37 -4.70 13.85
C GLY A 42 -11.24 -3.49 12.93
N LYS A 43 -10.47 -2.49 13.35
CA LYS A 43 -10.19 -1.25 12.59
C LYS A 43 -8.90 -1.33 11.77
N ILE A 44 -8.24 -2.48 11.76
CA ILE A 44 -6.97 -2.63 11.07
C ILE A 44 -7.19 -2.72 9.56
N VAL A 45 -6.37 -1.99 8.82
CA VAL A 45 -6.23 -2.10 7.37
C VAL A 45 -4.81 -2.59 7.09
N MET A 46 -4.71 -3.73 6.42
CA MET A 46 -3.45 -4.26 5.93
C MET A 46 -3.10 -3.54 4.63
N ILE A 47 -1.83 -3.17 4.46
CA ILE A 47 -1.35 -2.42 3.31
C ILE A 47 -0.08 -3.05 2.73
N ARG A 48 0.01 -3.05 1.40
CA ARG A 48 1.23 -3.33 0.64
C ARG A 48 1.47 -2.20 -0.35
N ILE A 49 2.73 -1.84 -0.52
CA ILE A 49 3.18 -0.80 -1.44
C ILE A 49 4.13 -1.41 -2.47
N PHE A 50 3.94 -1.06 -3.73
CA PHE A 50 4.72 -1.56 -4.86
C PHE A 50 4.97 -0.46 -5.89
N ASP A 51 5.93 -0.68 -6.78
CA ASP A 51 6.12 0.13 -8.00
C ASP A 51 5.39 -0.55 -9.18
N PRO A 52 4.35 0.09 -9.76
CA PRO A 52 3.67 -0.43 -10.93
C PRO A 52 4.56 -0.60 -12.16
N SER A 53 5.61 0.20 -12.30
CA SER A 53 6.53 0.14 -13.42
C SER A 53 7.31 -1.18 -13.36
N THR A 54 7.84 -1.53 -12.19
CA THR A 54 8.53 -2.80 -11.96
C THR A 54 7.60 -4.00 -12.16
N ALA A 55 6.34 -3.92 -11.72
CA ALA A 55 5.36 -4.97 -11.98
C ALA A 55 5.11 -5.15 -13.49
N SER A 56 4.89 -4.03 -14.21
CA SER A 56 4.66 -4.01 -15.65
C SER A 56 5.87 -4.56 -16.44
N GLU A 57 7.09 -4.22 -16.05
CA GLU A 57 8.33 -4.75 -16.66
C GLU A 57 8.44 -6.27 -16.52
N LYS A 58 7.90 -6.83 -15.44
CA LYS A 58 7.82 -8.29 -15.22
C LYS A 58 6.61 -8.94 -15.91
N GLY A 59 5.76 -8.15 -16.59
CA GLY A 59 4.53 -8.64 -17.22
C GLY A 59 3.40 -8.89 -16.23
N GLU A 60 3.52 -8.40 -14.99
CA GLU A 60 2.56 -8.65 -13.92
C GLU A 60 1.57 -7.49 -13.78
N THR A 61 0.29 -7.83 -13.59
CA THR A 61 -0.78 -6.86 -13.34
C THR A 61 -1.27 -7.00 -11.90
N ILE A 62 -0.93 -6.03 -11.06
CA ILE A 62 -1.38 -5.98 -9.67
C ILE A 62 -2.74 -5.28 -9.62
N ASN A 63 -3.80 -6.03 -9.27
CA ASN A 63 -5.17 -5.50 -9.21
C ASN A 63 -5.61 -5.23 -7.77
N ASP A 64 -5.09 -6.01 -6.82
CA ASP A 64 -5.50 -5.98 -5.43
C ASP A 64 -4.39 -6.46 -4.48
N TYR A 65 -4.71 -6.50 -3.19
CA TYR A 65 -3.77 -6.91 -2.15
C TYR A 65 -3.26 -8.34 -2.36
N ASP A 66 -4.15 -9.25 -2.74
CA ASP A 66 -3.87 -10.68 -2.86
C ASP A 66 -3.11 -11.01 -4.17
N SER A 67 -3.18 -10.13 -5.18
CA SER A 67 -2.36 -10.23 -6.41
C SER A 67 -0.86 -10.28 -6.10
N LEU A 68 -0.43 -9.66 -4.99
CA LEU A 68 0.98 -9.67 -4.55
C LEU A 68 1.37 -10.93 -3.77
N ASP A 69 0.43 -11.82 -3.41
CA ASP A 69 0.78 -13.08 -2.72
C ASP A 69 1.60 -14.00 -3.63
N SER A 70 1.32 -14.00 -4.94
CA SER A 70 2.09 -14.75 -5.95
C SER A 70 3.40 -14.07 -6.34
N HIS A 71 3.56 -12.78 -6.02
CA HIS A 71 4.72 -11.95 -6.39
C HIS A 71 5.27 -11.18 -5.18
N PRO A 72 5.69 -11.89 -4.12
CA PRO A 72 6.13 -11.24 -2.88
C PRO A 72 7.35 -10.32 -3.08
N GLU A 73 8.13 -10.53 -4.14
CA GLU A 73 9.28 -9.72 -4.53
C GLU A 73 8.90 -8.36 -5.17
N LEU A 74 7.62 -8.16 -5.51
CA LEU A 74 7.12 -6.86 -5.98
C LEU A 74 6.69 -5.95 -4.82
N ILE A 75 6.63 -6.47 -3.60
CA ILE A 75 6.27 -5.70 -2.41
C ILE A 75 7.53 -4.96 -1.93
N LEU A 76 7.50 -3.63 -1.98
CA LEU A 76 8.56 -2.78 -1.44
C LEU A 76 8.36 -2.51 0.04
N TYR A 77 7.10 -2.33 0.45
CA TYR A 77 6.74 -2.11 1.85
C TYR A 77 5.47 -2.86 2.20
N GLU A 78 5.40 -3.37 3.41
CA GLU A 78 4.23 -4.06 3.96
C GLU A 78 3.98 -3.65 5.40
N GLY A 79 2.70 -3.61 5.78
CA GLY A 79 2.34 -3.34 7.15
C GLY A 79 0.84 -3.16 7.35
N HIS A 80 0.49 -2.34 8.32
CA HIS A 80 -0.89 -2.05 8.66
C HIS A 80 -1.05 -0.67 9.30
N TYR A 81 -2.30 -0.21 9.35
CA TYR A 81 -2.69 0.98 10.10
C TYR A 81 -4.11 0.80 10.65
N GLU A 82 -4.48 1.60 11.64
CA GLU A 82 -5.86 1.70 12.11
C GLU A 82 -6.63 2.76 11.32
N GLU A 83 -7.77 2.39 10.73
CA GLU A 83 -8.65 3.34 10.07
C GLU A 83 -9.68 3.92 11.05
N THR A 84 -9.62 5.23 11.26
CA THR A 84 -10.61 5.95 12.07
C THR A 84 -11.18 7.12 11.28
N ARG A 85 -12.50 7.11 11.03
CA ARG A 85 -13.21 8.15 10.27
C ARG A 85 -12.62 8.41 8.87
N GLY A 86 -12.07 7.38 8.23
CA GLY A 86 -11.45 7.47 6.90
C GLY A 86 -9.99 7.93 6.90
N GLU A 87 -9.40 8.14 8.08
CA GLU A 87 -8.01 8.53 8.24
C GLU A 87 -7.17 7.35 8.74
N ALA A 88 -5.93 7.26 8.23
CA ALA A 88 -4.96 6.28 8.69
C ALA A 88 -4.28 6.77 9.98
N MET A 89 -4.38 6.00 11.05
CA MET A 89 -3.75 6.26 12.34
C MET A 89 -2.90 5.05 12.76
N ASN A 90 -1.98 5.24 13.70
CA ASN A 90 -1.15 4.15 14.24
C ASN A 90 -0.51 3.31 13.10
N ILE A 91 0.19 4.01 12.19
CA ILE A 91 0.76 3.44 10.97
C ILE A 91 2.04 2.68 11.31
N TYR A 92 2.09 1.42 10.93
CA TYR A 92 3.27 0.56 11.04
C TYR A 92 3.55 -0.08 9.70
N ILE A 93 4.62 0.34 9.04
CA ILE A 93 5.05 -0.19 7.75
C ILE A 93 6.53 -0.53 7.85
N ALA A 94 6.91 -1.65 7.26
CA ALA A 94 8.29 -2.10 7.15
C ALA A 94 8.68 -2.19 5.67
N GLU A 95 9.95 -1.90 5.38
CA GLU A 95 10.58 -2.23 4.10
C GLU A 95 10.77 -3.74 4.01
N LYS A 96 10.63 -4.31 2.81
CA LYS A 96 10.69 -5.75 2.57
C LYS A 96 11.99 -6.17 1.89
#